data_AF-A0A4S2H5F7-F1
#
_entry.id   AF-A0A4S2H5F7-F1
#
_cell.length_a   1.000
_cell.length_b   1.000
_cell.length_c   1.000
_cell.angle_alpha   90.00
_cell.angle_beta   90.00
_cell.angle_gamma   90.00
#
_symmetry.space_group_name_H-M   'P 1'
#
loop_
_entity.id
_entity.type
_entity.pdbx_description
1 polymer ?
#
loop_
_entity_poly.entity_id
_entity_poly.type
_entity_poly.pdbx_seq_one_letter_code
_entity_poly.pdbx_strand_id
1 'polypeptide(L)'
;MGKKKENENLAGELASSFAQWEYLKEHGGSDPFYADGTNMNLVRNHIMYYKNRMVEEYGADYEKYPEIFYRELPPEVKNSYMARAGEIKDGAAQALEYYISDPNFLYLLANKDMLTEKEAKQISLYNVLGYASGLARAIKDGDLISMRRHAGRPEGYLESFAQCATRMMQLIDEKKKAPEQVQGNGQLSLFQFGMEIGQCR
;
A
#
# COMPACT_ATOMS: atom_id res chain seq x y z
N MET A 1 12.03 33.15 25.93
CA MET A 1 10.67 33.07 25.37
C MET A 1 10.07 31.73 25.81
N GLY A 2 9.25 31.72 26.85
CA GLY A 2 8.61 30.50 27.33
C GLY A 2 7.53 30.08 26.33
N LYS A 3 7.63 28.87 25.77
CA LYS A 3 6.53 28.27 25.03
C LYS A 3 5.33 28.21 25.98
N LYS A 4 4.23 28.89 25.64
CA LYS A 4 2.92 28.66 26.24
C LYS A 4 2.66 27.16 26.08
N LYS A 5 2.63 26.41 27.19
CA LYS A 5 2.06 25.07 27.21
C LYS A 5 0.60 25.24 26.80
N GLU A 6 0.22 24.74 25.63
CA GLU A 6 -1.17 24.36 25.41
C GLU A 6 -1.58 23.52 26.61
N ASN A 7 -2.72 23.84 27.19
CA ASN A 7 -3.27 23.11 28.32
C ASN A 7 -3.59 21.70 27.80
N GLU A 8 -2.65 20.76 27.94
CA GLU A 8 -2.86 19.36 27.54
C GLU A 8 -4.07 18.85 28.32
N ASN A 9 -5.13 18.47 27.61
CA ASN A 9 -6.29 17.83 28.24
C ASN A 9 -5.92 16.39 28.61
N LEU A 10 -5.12 16.22 29.67
CA LEU A 10 -4.60 14.92 30.11
C LEU A 10 -5.71 13.89 30.33
N ALA A 11 -6.86 14.32 30.85
CA ALA A 11 -8.01 13.44 31.08
C ALA A 11 -8.61 12.94 29.76
N GLY A 12 -8.79 13.83 28.78
CA GLY A 12 -9.30 13.48 27.45
C GLY A 12 -8.36 12.56 26.67
N GLU A 13 -7.05 12.83 26.74
CA GLU A 13 -6.02 12.01 26.09
C GLU A 13 -5.91 10.61 26.71
N LEU A 14 -5.99 10.53 28.04
CA LEU A 14 -6.00 9.25 28.76
C LEU A 14 -7.23 8.42 28.40
N ALA A 15 -8.42 9.04 28.38
CA ALA A 15 -9.65 8.38 27.98
C ALA A 15 -9.60 7.89 26.52
N SER A 16 -9.10 8.72 25.61
CA SER A 16 -8.93 8.35 24.20
C SER A 16 -7.94 7.21 24.01
N SER A 17 -6.85 7.21 24.78
CA SER A 17 -5.86 6.12 24.75
C SER A 17 -6.45 4.79 25.24
N PHE A 18 -7.27 4.80 26.29
CA PHE A 18 -7.99 3.60 26.72
C PHE A 18 -8.97 3.12 25.65
N ALA A 19 -9.76 4.01 25.05
CA ALA A 19 -10.70 3.67 23.99
C ALA A 19 -9.98 3.07 22.77
N GLN A 20 -8.83 3.65 22.38
CA GLN A 20 -8.02 3.15 21.27
C GLN A 20 -7.44 1.77 21.57
N TRP A 21 -6.99 1.50 22.80
CA TRP A 21 -6.47 0.19 23.16
C TRP A 21 -7.54 -0.91 23.05
N GLU A 22 -8.75 -0.63 23.55
CA GLU A 22 -9.89 -1.57 23.42
C GLU A 22 -10.32 -1.73 21.95
N TYR A 23 -10.35 -0.63 21.18
CA TYR A 23 -10.65 -0.69 19.75
C TYR A 23 -9.66 -1.59 19.00
N LEU A 24 -8.34 -1.44 19.25
CA LEU A 24 -7.32 -2.28 18.63
C LEU A 24 -7.45 -3.74 19.04
N LYS A 25 -7.85 -4.01 20.28
CA LYS A 25 -8.08 -5.37 20.77
C LYS A 25 -9.21 -6.07 20.03
N GLU A 26 -10.32 -5.35 19.81
CA GLU A 26 -11.54 -5.89 19.19
C GLU A 26 -11.46 -5.91 17.67
N HIS A 27 -11.01 -4.82 17.06
CA HIS A 27 -11.08 -4.59 15.62
C HIS A 27 -9.75 -4.69 14.89
N GLY A 28 -8.64 -4.59 15.61
CA GLY A 28 -7.30 -4.45 15.03
C GLY A 28 -7.02 -3.04 14.51
N GLY A 29 -5.79 -2.84 14.04
CA GLY A 29 -5.35 -1.62 13.38
C GLY A 29 -5.28 -1.76 11.86
N SER A 30 -4.87 -0.67 11.20
CA SER A 30 -4.64 -0.58 9.76
C SER A 30 -3.16 -0.49 9.37
N ASP A 31 -2.25 -0.64 10.34
CA ASP A 31 -0.81 -0.48 10.12
C ASP A 31 -0.30 -1.51 9.10
N PRO A 32 0.35 -1.09 8.00
CA PRO A 32 0.77 -2.03 6.96
C PRO A 32 2.02 -2.85 7.31
N PHE A 33 2.72 -2.53 8.40
CA PHE A 33 4.03 -3.10 8.75
C PHE A 33 4.07 -3.77 10.12
N TYR A 34 3.18 -3.39 11.04
CA TYR A 34 3.16 -3.88 12.42
C TYR A 34 1.89 -4.63 12.76
N ALA A 35 2.06 -5.70 13.53
CA ALA A 35 0.95 -6.44 14.13
C ALA A 35 0.25 -5.61 15.22
N ASP A 36 -1.01 -5.94 15.50
CA ASP A 36 -1.86 -5.17 16.41
C ASP A 36 -1.31 -5.11 17.83
N GLY A 37 -0.69 -6.20 18.30
CA GLY A 37 -0.05 -6.24 19.61
C GLY A 37 1.02 -5.17 19.80
N THR A 38 1.83 -4.89 18.76
CA THR A 38 2.81 -3.80 18.79
C THR A 38 2.12 -2.45 18.99
N ASN A 39 1.06 -2.17 18.22
CA ASN A 39 0.30 -0.93 18.33
C ASN A 39 -0.43 -0.81 19.67
N MET A 40 -0.98 -1.90 20.19
CA MET A 40 -1.60 -1.95 21.52
C MET A 40 -0.58 -1.60 22.61
N ASN A 41 0.64 -2.12 22.53
CA ASN A 41 1.69 -1.79 23.50
C ASN A 41 2.16 -0.33 23.38
N LEU A 42 2.17 0.24 22.18
CA LEU A 42 2.42 1.68 22.00
C LEU A 42 1.33 2.53 22.68
N VAL A 43 0.06 2.19 22.48
CA VAL A 43 -1.05 2.89 23.14
C VAL A 43 -1.00 2.69 24.66
N ARG A 44 -0.63 1.51 25.13
CA ARG A 44 -0.38 1.25 26.56
C ARG A 44 0.70 2.17 27.11
N ASN A 45 1.77 2.44 26.36
CA ASN A 45 2.80 3.39 26.74
C ASN A 45 2.26 4.82 26.84
N HIS A 46 1.34 5.22 25.96
CA HIS A 46 0.67 6.52 26.06
C HIS A 46 -0.18 6.62 27.34
N ILE A 47 -0.93 5.58 27.71
CA ILE A 47 -1.70 5.54 28.96
C ILE A 47 -0.77 5.75 30.17
N MET A 48 0.36 5.04 30.21
CA MET A 48 1.35 5.21 31.29
C MET A 48 1.93 6.63 31.31
N TYR A 49 2.23 7.19 30.14
CA TYR A 49 2.72 8.56 30.00
C TYR A 49 1.72 9.57 30.60
N TYR A 50 0.45 9.53 30.21
CA TYR A 50 -0.54 10.49 30.71
C TYR A 50 -0.78 10.34 32.22
N LYS A 51 -0.80 9.11 32.75
CA LYS A 51 -0.86 8.90 34.20
C LYS A 51 0.34 9.53 34.91
N ASN A 52 1.56 9.31 34.42
CA ASN A 52 2.76 9.90 35.02
C ASN A 52 2.73 11.44 34.95
N ARG A 53 2.26 12.01 33.84
CA ARG A 53 2.08 13.46 33.69
C ARG A 53 1.08 14.03 34.71
N MET A 54 -0.03 13.32 34.99
CA MET A 54 -0.97 13.71 36.04
C MET A 54 -0.34 13.65 37.43
N VAL A 55 0.49 12.62 37.72
CA VAL A 55 1.22 12.53 38.98
C VAL A 55 2.19 13.69 39.17
N GLU A 56 2.92 14.07 38.11
CA GLU A 56 3.81 15.23 38.10
C GLU A 56 3.07 16.55 38.33
N GLU A 57 1.86 16.70 37.76
CA GLU A 57 1.12 17.96 37.77
C GLU A 57 0.22 18.14 39.01
N TYR A 58 -0.42 17.08 39.47
CA TYR A 58 -1.40 17.12 40.55
C TYR A 58 -0.80 16.74 41.91
N GLY A 59 0.29 15.96 41.93
CA GLY A 59 0.94 15.55 43.16
C GLY A 59 -0.01 14.84 44.13
N ALA A 60 -0.05 15.30 45.39
CA ALA A 60 -0.91 14.76 46.44
C ALA A 60 -2.35 15.33 46.46
N ASP A 61 -2.71 16.16 45.47
CA ASP A 61 -4.04 16.74 45.35
C ASP A 61 -4.99 15.75 44.66
N TYR A 62 -5.47 14.78 45.42
CA TYR A 62 -6.29 13.67 44.91
C TYR A 62 -7.61 14.12 44.27
N GLU A 63 -8.12 15.31 44.61
CA GLU A 63 -9.36 15.87 44.05
C GLU A 63 -9.21 16.29 42.57
N LYS A 64 -7.98 16.52 42.10
CA LYS A 64 -7.70 16.86 40.70
C LYS A 64 -7.66 15.66 39.76
N TYR A 65 -7.53 14.44 40.29
CA TYR A 65 -7.39 13.25 39.46
C TYR A 65 -8.76 12.85 38.89
N PRO A 66 -8.89 12.72 37.56
CA PRO A 66 -10.13 12.26 36.95
C PRO A 66 -10.35 10.76 37.25
N GLU A 67 -11.60 10.30 37.28
CA GLU A 67 -11.95 8.90 37.57
C GLU A 67 -11.18 7.89 36.69
N ILE A 68 -11.01 8.20 35.41
CA ILE A 68 -10.28 7.37 34.44
C ILE A 68 -8.81 7.11 34.83
N PHE A 69 -8.21 7.97 35.66
CA PHE A 69 -6.86 7.75 36.20
C PHE A 69 -6.76 6.47 37.01
N TYR A 70 -7.82 6.11 37.73
CA TYR A 70 -7.84 4.95 38.63
C TYR A 70 -8.11 3.62 37.90
N ARG A 71 -8.50 3.67 36.62
CA ARG A 71 -8.63 2.45 35.80
C ARG A 71 -7.30 1.74 35.68
N GLU A 72 -7.28 0.42 35.85
CA GLU A 72 -6.05 -0.37 35.71
C GLU A 72 -5.40 -0.22 34.33
N LEU A 73 -4.08 -0.35 34.27
CA LEU A 73 -3.38 -0.38 32.99
C LEU A 73 -3.84 -1.61 32.19
N PRO A 74 -4.05 -1.47 30.87
CA PRO A 74 -4.31 -2.64 30.06
C PRO A 74 -3.13 -3.62 30.13
N PRO A 75 -3.38 -4.94 30.01
CA PRO A 75 -2.32 -5.93 30.02
C PRO A 75 -1.36 -5.71 28.84
N GLU A 76 -0.09 -6.10 29.02
CA GLU A 76 0.84 -6.19 27.91
C GLU A 76 0.43 -7.33 26.97
N VAL A 77 0.51 -7.07 25.67
CA VAL A 77 0.10 -8.03 24.64
C VAL A 77 1.33 -8.51 23.89
N LYS A 78 1.34 -9.76 23.39
CA LYS A 78 2.41 -10.23 22.52
C LYS A 78 2.50 -9.33 21.29
N ASN A 79 3.70 -8.87 20.92
CA ASN A 79 3.90 -8.00 19.76
C ASN A 79 3.36 -8.59 18.45
N SER A 80 3.31 -9.92 18.33
CA SER A 80 2.78 -10.65 17.17
C SER A 80 1.27 -10.87 17.18
N TYR A 81 0.55 -10.38 18.20
CA TYR A 81 -0.90 -10.49 18.27
C TYR A 81 -1.56 -9.78 17.09
N MET A 82 -2.52 -10.46 16.45
CA MET A 82 -3.35 -9.93 15.38
C MET A 82 -4.80 -10.10 15.78
N ALA A 83 -5.54 -8.99 15.86
CA ALA A 83 -6.98 -9.04 16.06
C ALA A 83 -7.66 -9.54 14.77
N ARG A 84 -8.82 -10.19 14.91
CA ARG A 84 -9.64 -10.67 13.78
C ARG A 84 -8.86 -11.49 12.74
N ALA A 85 -7.89 -12.27 13.21
CA ALA A 85 -7.02 -13.08 12.34
C ALA A 85 -7.80 -14.03 11.40
N GLY A 86 -8.94 -14.57 11.85
CA GLY A 86 -9.82 -15.38 11.01
C GLY A 86 -10.41 -14.57 9.85
N GLU A 87 -11.00 -13.42 10.15
CA GLU A 87 -11.60 -12.55 9.14
C GLU A 87 -10.58 -11.99 8.14
N ILE A 88 -9.35 -11.72 8.60
CA ILE A 88 -8.23 -11.35 7.71
C ILE A 88 -7.92 -12.49 6.73
N LYS A 89 -7.94 -13.75 7.20
CA LYS A 89 -7.72 -14.92 6.34
C LYS A 89 -8.81 -15.09 5.30
N ASP A 90 -10.06 -15.03 5.75
CA ASP A 90 -11.21 -15.21 4.86
C ASP A 90 -11.27 -14.09 3.82
N GLY A 91 -11.08 -12.83 4.25
CA GLY A 91 -11.07 -11.67 3.36
C GLY A 91 -9.90 -11.67 2.37
N ALA A 92 -8.72 -12.15 2.78
CA ALA A 92 -7.58 -12.28 1.88
C ALA A 92 -7.78 -13.39 0.84
N ALA A 93 -8.37 -14.52 1.23
CA ALA A 93 -8.70 -15.60 0.29
C ALA A 93 -9.72 -15.12 -0.74
N GLN A 94 -10.77 -14.43 -0.30
CA GLN A 94 -11.77 -13.82 -1.19
C GLN A 94 -11.16 -12.78 -2.13
N ALA A 95 -10.30 -11.90 -1.63
CA ALA A 95 -9.61 -10.90 -2.47
C ALA A 95 -8.75 -11.56 -3.54
N LEU A 96 -8.04 -12.64 -3.21
CA LEU A 96 -7.23 -13.38 -4.18
C LEU A 96 -8.11 -14.01 -5.27
N GLU A 97 -9.26 -14.57 -4.91
CA GLU A 97 -10.23 -15.12 -5.86
C GLU A 97 -10.73 -14.06 -6.84
N TYR A 98 -11.03 -12.84 -6.35
CA TYR A 98 -11.37 -11.72 -7.22
C TYR A 98 -10.23 -11.35 -8.16
N TYR A 99 -8.98 -11.35 -7.69
CA TYR A 99 -7.84 -10.97 -8.54
C TYR A 99 -7.60 -11.98 -9.66
N ILE A 100 -7.61 -13.27 -9.36
CA ILE A 100 -7.33 -14.31 -10.36
C ILE A 100 -8.50 -14.52 -11.34
N SER A 101 -9.69 -14.05 -11.00
CA SER A 101 -10.89 -14.13 -11.84
C SER A 101 -11.16 -12.82 -12.62
N ASP A 102 -10.43 -11.75 -12.32
CA ASP A 102 -10.63 -10.45 -12.96
C ASP A 102 -10.16 -10.47 -14.44
N PRO A 103 -11.02 -10.07 -15.40
CA PRO A 103 -10.66 -10.07 -16.82
C PRO A 103 -9.47 -9.15 -17.15
N ASN A 104 -9.31 -8.02 -16.45
CA ASN A 104 -8.18 -7.12 -16.69
C ASN A 104 -6.88 -7.74 -16.21
N PHE A 105 -6.87 -8.37 -15.03
CA PHE A 105 -5.74 -9.11 -14.53
C PHE A 105 -5.32 -10.24 -15.48
N LEU A 106 -6.29 -11.05 -15.95
CA LEU A 106 -6.02 -12.12 -16.91
C LEU A 106 -5.47 -11.58 -18.24
N TYR A 107 -6.01 -10.46 -18.74
CA TYR A 107 -5.49 -9.77 -19.92
C TYR A 107 -4.04 -9.31 -19.74
N LEU A 108 -3.74 -8.65 -18.62
CA LEU A 108 -2.39 -8.18 -18.28
C LEU A 108 -1.40 -9.36 -18.22
N LEU A 109 -1.80 -10.46 -17.60
CA LEU A 109 -0.97 -11.66 -17.47
C LEU A 109 -0.67 -12.30 -18.83
N ALA A 110 -1.67 -12.38 -19.71
CA ALA A 110 -1.54 -12.98 -21.04
C ALA A 110 -0.71 -12.13 -22.01
N ASN A 111 -0.72 -10.81 -21.86
CA ASN A 111 -0.08 -9.87 -22.79
C ASN A 111 1.21 -9.24 -22.27
N LYS A 112 1.68 -9.63 -21.08
CA LYS A 112 2.88 -9.04 -20.44
C LYS A 112 4.13 -9.05 -21.33
N ASP A 113 4.30 -10.10 -22.14
CA ASP A 113 5.48 -10.31 -23.00
C ASP A 113 5.44 -9.47 -24.29
N MET A 114 4.32 -8.79 -24.57
CA MET A 114 4.19 -7.84 -25.68
C MET A 114 4.82 -6.47 -25.38
N LEU A 115 5.14 -6.22 -24.11
CA LEU A 115 5.76 -4.98 -23.66
C LEU A 115 7.26 -5.16 -23.44
N THR A 116 8.01 -4.13 -23.79
CA THR A 116 9.39 -3.98 -23.34
C THR A 116 9.44 -3.70 -21.85
N GLU A 117 10.59 -3.90 -21.22
CA GLU A 117 10.77 -3.61 -19.80
C GLU A 117 10.46 -2.14 -19.46
N LYS A 118 10.79 -1.21 -20.35
CA LYS A 118 10.51 0.23 -20.18
C LYS A 118 9.01 0.52 -20.16
N GLU A 119 8.27 -0.07 -21.09
CA GLU A 119 6.81 0.08 -21.19
C GLU A 119 6.10 -0.58 -19.99
N ALA A 120 6.53 -1.78 -19.61
CA ALA A 120 6.01 -2.47 -18.44
C ALA A 120 6.19 -1.65 -17.15
N LYS A 121 7.35 -0.97 -16.99
CA LYS A 121 7.59 -0.03 -15.89
C LYS A 121 6.68 1.20 -15.97
N GLN A 122 6.51 1.78 -17.15
CA GLN A 122 5.68 2.98 -17.36
C GLN A 122 4.23 2.78 -16.89
N ILE A 123 3.67 1.59 -17.10
CA ILE A 123 2.29 1.27 -16.67
C ILE A 123 2.23 0.58 -15.30
N SER A 124 3.36 0.42 -14.62
CA SER A 124 3.48 -0.30 -13.34
C SER A 124 3.01 -1.76 -13.39
N LEU A 125 3.20 -2.44 -14.53
CA LEU A 125 2.71 -3.80 -14.79
C LEU A 125 3.13 -4.79 -13.69
N TYR A 126 4.40 -4.82 -13.33
CA TYR A 126 4.93 -5.78 -12.37
C TYR A 126 4.45 -5.51 -10.94
N ASN A 127 4.17 -4.25 -10.59
CA ASN A 127 3.58 -3.92 -9.28
C ASN A 127 2.15 -4.46 -9.20
N VAL A 128 1.38 -4.26 -10.27
CA VAL A 128 0.00 -4.72 -10.40
C VAL A 128 -0.09 -6.25 -10.36
N LEU A 129 0.71 -6.96 -11.15
CA LEU A 129 0.79 -8.42 -11.09
C LEU A 129 1.34 -8.92 -9.74
N GLY A 130 2.19 -8.11 -9.12
CA GLY A 130 2.75 -8.32 -7.78
C GLY A 130 1.69 -8.39 -6.68
N TYR A 131 0.54 -7.71 -6.83
CA TYR A 131 -0.52 -7.74 -5.81
C TYR A 131 -1.11 -9.14 -5.64
N ALA A 132 -1.42 -9.83 -6.74
CA ALA A 132 -1.98 -11.18 -6.69
C ALA A 132 -0.93 -12.21 -6.23
N SER A 133 0.28 -12.17 -6.79
CA SER A 133 1.34 -13.11 -6.43
C SER A 133 1.84 -12.91 -4.99
N GLY A 134 1.96 -11.67 -4.55
CA GLY A 134 2.30 -11.31 -3.17
C GLY A 134 1.23 -11.76 -2.17
N LEU A 135 -0.05 -11.54 -2.48
CA LEU A 135 -1.15 -12.01 -1.64
C LEU A 135 -1.20 -13.54 -1.55
N ALA A 136 -1.03 -14.24 -2.67
CA ALA A 136 -0.95 -15.70 -2.67
C ALA A 136 0.21 -16.22 -1.80
N ARG A 137 1.37 -15.54 -1.84
CA ARG A 137 2.51 -15.88 -0.99
C ARG A 137 2.20 -15.62 0.48
N ALA A 138 1.59 -14.49 0.82
CA ALA A 138 1.21 -14.14 2.18
C ALA A 138 0.23 -15.16 2.78
N ILE A 139 -0.77 -15.60 2.01
CA ILE A 139 -1.70 -16.65 2.41
C ILE A 139 -0.96 -17.96 2.69
N LYS A 140 -0.04 -18.36 1.79
CA LYS A 140 0.76 -19.58 1.95
C LYS A 140 1.63 -19.53 3.22
N ASP A 141 2.24 -18.39 3.49
CA ASP A 141 3.17 -18.22 4.62
C ASP A 141 2.46 -17.87 5.94
N GLY A 142 1.14 -17.60 5.90
CA GLY A 142 0.38 -17.17 7.07
C GLY A 142 0.72 -15.75 7.53
N ASP A 143 1.22 -14.90 6.63
CA ASP A 143 1.56 -13.50 6.91
C ASP A 143 0.31 -12.64 6.99
N LEU A 144 -0.29 -12.61 8.18
CA LEU A 144 -1.50 -11.85 8.47
C LEU A 144 -1.35 -10.34 8.26
N ILE A 145 -0.12 -9.79 8.37
CA ILE A 145 0.12 -8.36 8.18
C ILE A 145 -0.05 -8.02 6.70
N SER A 146 0.60 -8.79 5.82
CA SER A 146 0.44 -8.63 4.37
C SER A 146 -0.98 -8.93 3.92
N MET A 147 -1.62 -9.97 4.46
CA MET A 147 -2.99 -10.34 4.13
C MET A 147 -4.00 -9.24 4.47
N ARG A 148 -3.85 -8.57 5.62
CA ARG A 148 -4.73 -7.47 6.04
C ARG A 148 -4.81 -6.33 5.02
N ARG A 149 -3.72 -6.08 4.27
CA ARG A 149 -3.66 -5.00 3.26
C ARG A 149 -4.62 -5.23 2.08
N HIS A 150 -5.04 -6.48 1.88
CA HIS A 150 -5.94 -6.87 0.80
C HIS A 150 -7.33 -7.26 1.31
N ALA A 151 -7.42 -7.69 2.58
CA ALA A 151 -8.67 -8.09 3.20
C ALA A 151 -9.70 -6.94 3.23
N GLY A 152 -10.90 -7.18 2.71
CA GLY A 152 -12.05 -6.28 2.80
C GLY A 152 -12.01 -5.01 1.94
N ARG A 153 -11.02 -4.85 1.04
CA ARG A 153 -10.93 -3.72 0.08
C ARG A 153 -10.37 -4.14 -1.29
N PRO A 154 -10.96 -5.11 -1.99
CA PRO A 154 -10.46 -5.53 -3.30
C PRO A 154 -10.59 -4.43 -4.37
N GLU A 155 -11.53 -3.50 -4.23
CA GLU A 155 -11.94 -2.55 -5.28
C GLU A 155 -10.79 -1.67 -5.75
N GLY A 156 -9.96 -1.13 -4.84
CA GLY A 156 -8.82 -0.28 -5.22
C GLY A 156 -7.74 -1.03 -6.00
N TYR A 157 -7.59 -2.33 -5.75
CA TYR A 157 -6.66 -3.17 -6.50
C TYR A 157 -7.24 -3.55 -7.87
N LEU A 158 -8.54 -3.87 -7.93
CA LEU A 158 -9.24 -4.12 -9.20
C LEU A 158 -9.25 -2.88 -10.11
N GLU A 159 -9.43 -1.69 -9.54
CA GLU A 159 -9.30 -0.43 -10.28
C GLU A 159 -7.88 -0.26 -10.85
N SER A 160 -6.86 -0.59 -10.05
CA SER A 160 -5.47 -0.58 -10.52
C SER A 160 -5.26 -1.55 -11.69
N PHE A 161 -5.95 -2.70 -11.70
CA PHE A 161 -5.91 -3.65 -12.81
C PHE A 161 -6.54 -3.07 -14.07
N ALA A 162 -7.73 -2.48 -13.95
CA ALA A 162 -8.44 -1.86 -15.06
C ALA A 162 -7.65 -0.69 -15.68
N GLN A 163 -7.09 0.19 -14.84
CA GLN A 163 -6.26 1.30 -15.30
C GLN A 163 -4.99 0.81 -16.00
N CYS A 164 -4.32 -0.20 -15.46
CA CYS A 164 -3.13 -0.78 -16.06
C CYS A 164 -3.45 -1.46 -17.40
N ALA A 165 -4.55 -2.22 -17.49
CA ALA A 165 -5.00 -2.88 -18.72
C ALA A 165 -5.34 -1.87 -19.81
N THR A 166 -6.02 -0.78 -19.47
CA THR A 166 -6.31 0.33 -20.41
C THR A 166 -5.04 0.90 -21.01
N ARG A 167 -4.02 1.17 -20.17
CA ARG A 167 -2.72 1.68 -20.64
C ARG A 167 -1.97 0.66 -21.50
N MET A 168 -2.03 -0.63 -21.15
CA MET A 168 -1.44 -1.70 -21.97
C MET A 168 -2.11 -1.80 -23.34
N MET A 169 -3.45 -1.71 -23.41
CA MET A 169 -4.18 -1.70 -24.69
C MET A 169 -3.76 -0.53 -25.58
N GLN A 170 -3.64 0.67 -25.02
CA GLN A 170 -3.18 1.86 -25.74
C GLN A 170 -1.78 1.66 -26.33
N LEU A 171 -0.82 1.18 -25.53
CA LEU A 171 0.55 0.91 -26.00
C LEU A 171 0.59 -0.14 -27.11
N ILE A 172 -0.19 -1.21 -26.98
CA ILE A 172 -0.26 -2.27 -28.00
C ILE A 172 -0.87 -1.73 -29.30
N ASP A 173 -1.91 -0.90 -29.22
CA ASP A 173 -2.55 -0.32 -30.41
C ASP A 173 -1.69 0.76 -31.08
N GLU A 174 -0.93 1.54 -30.32
CA GLU A 174 0.08 2.45 -30.86
C GLU A 174 1.15 1.70 -31.64
N LYS A 175 1.61 0.55 -31.14
CA LYS A 175 2.55 -0.33 -31.85
C LYS A 175 1.98 -0.92 -33.13
N LYS A 176 0.67 -1.17 -33.19
CA LYS A 176 -0.01 -1.63 -34.42
C LYS A 176 -0.19 -0.53 -35.46
N LYS A 177 -0.20 0.75 -35.07
CA LYS A 177 -0.30 1.90 -35.97
C LYS A 177 1.06 2.37 -36.52
N ALA A 178 2.14 2.16 -35.76
CA ALA A 178 3.50 2.46 -36.19
C ALA A 178 4.07 1.68 -37.42
N PRO A 179 3.58 0.47 -37.84
CA PRO A 179 4.17 -0.27 -38.95
C PRO A 179 3.91 0.33 -40.35
N GLU A 180 3.03 1.32 -40.52
CA GLU A 180 2.67 1.86 -41.83
C GLU A 180 3.52 3.06 -42.32
N GLN A 181 4.49 3.55 -41.55
CA GLN A 181 5.34 4.68 -41.98
C GLN A 181 6.82 4.33 -42.15
N VAL A 182 7.15 3.28 -42.92
CA VAL A 182 8.49 3.14 -43.52
C VAL A 182 8.40 2.50 -44.91
N GLN A 183 7.86 3.22 -45.90
CA GLN A 183 8.29 3.08 -47.29
C GLN A 183 8.26 4.46 -47.96
N GLY A 184 9.45 4.97 -48.29
CA GLY A 184 9.60 6.21 -49.03
C GLY A 184 10.55 7.18 -48.36
N ASN A 185 11.84 6.83 -48.34
CA ASN A 185 12.91 7.79 -48.63
C ASN A 185 14.13 7.00 -49.05
N GLY A 186 14.16 6.69 -50.36
CA GLY A 186 15.32 6.15 -51.03
C GLY A 186 16.53 7.04 -50.75
N GLN A 187 17.55 6.42 -50.19
CA GLN A 187 18.87 6.96 -50.00
C GLN A 187 19.50 7.18 -51.38
N LEU A 188 19.27 8.34 -52.01
CA LEU A 188 20.04 8.76 -53.18
C LEU A 188 21.36 9.38 -52.67
N SER A 189 22.39 8.54 -52.64
CA SER A 189 23.77 8.95 -52.42
C SER A 189 24.21 9.96 -53.48
N LEU A 190 24.75 11.10 -53.05
CA LEU A 190 25.31 12.18 -53.88
C LEU A 190 26.51 11.75 -54.74
N PHE A 191 26.95 10.49 -54.64
CA PHE A 191 28.10 9.94 -55.37
C PHE A 191 27.79 9.49 -56.81
N GLN A 192 26.53 9.49 -57.26
CA GLN A 192 26.18 9.08 -58.63
C GLN A 192 26.25 10.23 -59.67
N PHE A 193 26.47 11.49 -59.25
CA PHE A 193 26.42 12.66 -60.16
C PHE A 193 27.80 13.12 -60.67
N GLY A 194 28.88 12.41 -60.33
CA GLY A 194 30.25 12.90 -60.47
C GLY A 194 31.18 12.15 -61.43
N MET A 195 30.68 11.32 -62.36
CA MET A 195 31.56 10.52 -63.24
C MET A 195 31.25 10.51 -64.75
N GLU A 196 30.49 11.47 -65.30
CA GLU A 196 30.27 11.54 -66.77
C GLU A 196 30.55 12.91 -67.41
N ILE A 197 31.49 13.69 -66.86
CA ILE A 197 32.03 14.84 -67.60
C ILE A 197 33.56 14.80 -67.57
N GLY A 198 34.10 13.79 -68.24
CA GLY A 198 35.52 13.58 -68.40
C GLY A 198 35.85 13.00 -69.78
N GLN A 199 36.16 13.91 -70.71
CA GLN A 199 36.94 13.71 -71.94
C GLN A 199 36.22 13.11 -73.16
N CYS A 200 35.94 13.98 -74.14
CA CYS A 200 36.41 13.79 -75.52
C CYS A 200 36.91 15.15 -76.03
N ARG A 201 38.23 15.25 -76.22
CA ARG A 201 38.90 16.17 -77.13
C ARG A 201 39.20 15.41 -78.42
#